data_AF-A0A7X6UXN0-F1
#
_entry.id   AF-A0A7X6UXN0-F1
#
_cell.length_a   1.000
_cell.length_b   1.000
_cell.length_c   1.000
_cell.angle_alpha   90.00
_cell.angle_beta   90.00
_cell.angle_gamma   90.00
#
_symmetry.space_group_name_H-M   'P 1'
#
loop_
_entity.id
_entity.type
_entity.pdbx_description
1 polymer ?
#
loop_
_entity_poly.entity_id
_entity_poly.type
_entity_poly.pdbx_seq_one_letter_code
_entity_poly.pdbx_strand_id
1 'polypeptide(L)' 'MALLEAKEKFRRDAEAEKDFVEARGKAEGKAEGKAERDQVIVQSMHAEGFDIATIARITKLSEAEVQKILE' A
#
# COMPACT_ATOMS: atom_id res chain seq x y z
N MET A 1 38.18 19.56 17.14
CA MET A 1 37.05 19.95 16.28
C MET A 1 36.58 18.80 15.37
N ALA A 2 37.47 18.06 14.68
CA ALA A 2 37.10 16.95 13.78
C ALA A 2 36.27 15.78 14.39
N LEU A 3 36.43 15.49 15.68
CA LEU A 3 35.72 14.40 16.37
C LEU A 3 34.24 14.71 16.66
N LEU A 4 33.90 16.01 16.75
CA LEU A 4 32.53 16.49 16.96
C LEU A 4 31.75 16.46 15.65
N GLU A 5 32.36 16.92 14.56
CA GLU A 5 31.75 16.92 13.22
C GLU A 5 31.48 15.50 12.71
N ALA A 6 32.38 14.55 12.97
CA ALA A 6 32.17 13.15 12.63
C ALA A 6 30.95 12.56 13.39
N LYS A 7 30.83 12.83 14.69
CA LYS A 7 29.69 12.37 15.52
C LYS A 7 28.35 12.98 15.10
N GLU A 8 28.34 14.21 14.61
CA GLU A 8 27.11 14.84 14.10
C GLU A 8 26.70 14.29 12.74
N LYS A 9 27.67 14.01 11.85
CA LYS A 9 27.39 13.40 10.55
C LYS A 9 26.80 11.99 10.69
N PHE A 10 27.39 11.15 11.55
CA PHE A 10 26.83 9.83 11.86
C PHE A 10 25.43 9.89 12.48
N ARG A 11 25.14 10.91 13.29
CA ARG A 11 23.79 11.10 13.85
C ARG A 11 22.76 11.47 12.78
N ARG A 12 23.11 12.37 11.86
CA ARG A 12 22.24 12.73 10.73
C ARG A 12 21.99 11.58 9.78
N ASP A 13 23.04 10.81 9.45
CA ASP A 13 22.91 9.66 8.55
C ASP A 13 22.02 8.57 9.18
N ALA A 14 22.17 8.31 10.49
CA ALA A 14 21.33 7.36 11.22
C ALA A 14 19.86 7.81 11.40
N GLU A 15 19.61 9.11 11.46
CA GLU A 15 18.26 9.67 11.59
C GLU A 15 17.54 9.67 10.24
N ALA A 16 18.23 10.02 9.15
CA ALA A 16 17.72 9.92 7.79
C ALA A 16 17.38 8.47 7.38
N GLU A 17 18.17 7.49 7.83
CA GLU A 17 17.93 6.08 7.54
C GLU A 17 16.67 5.54 8.26
N LYS A 18 16.41 6.00 9.49
CA LYS A 18 15.17 5.65 10.22
C LYS A 18 13.92 6.22 9.57
N ASP A 19 13.97 7.48 9.14
CA ASP A 19 12.86 8.12 8.45
C ASP A 19 12.54 7.42 7.12
N PHE A 20 13.56 6.98 6.39
CA PHE A 20 13.39 6.24 5.15
C PHE A 20 12.72 4.87 5.36
N VAL A 21 13.12 4.15 6.41
CA VAL A 21 12.55 2.84 6.76
C VAL A 21 11.09 2.97 7.23
N GLU A 22 10.78 3.97 8.05
CA GLU A 22 9.39 4.21 8.47
C GLU A 22 8.48 4.64 7.32
N ALA A 23 8.96 5.53 6.45
CA ALA A 23 8.20 6.00 5.30
C ALA A 23 7.88 4.84 4.34
N ARG A 24 8.87 3.97 4.10
CA ARG A 24 8.69 2.78 3.26
C ARG A 24 7.73 1.78 3.90
N GLY A 25 7.88 1.48 5.19
CA GLY A 25 6.99 0.56 5.91
C GLY A 25 5.54 1.03 5.97
N LYS A 26 5.30 2.34 6.16
CA LYS A 26 3.95 2.93 6.11
C LYS A 26 3.34 2.90 4.71
N ALA A 27 4.15 3.07 3.67
CA ALA A 27 3.69 3.02 2.28
C ALA A 27 3.35 1.58 1.85
N GLU A 28 4.21 0.61 2.17
CA GLU A 28 4.00 -0.81 1.88
C GLU A 28 2.76 -1.35 2.62
N GLY A 29 2.65 -1.11 3.94
CA GLY A 29 1.49 -1.58 4.71
C GLY A 29 0.15 -0.95 4.31
N LYS A 30 0.16 0.31 3.85
CA LYS A 30 -1.07 0.98 3.35
C LYS A 30 -1.47 0.46 1.96
N ALA A 31 -0.51 0.07 1.13
CA ALA A 31 -0.77 -0.51 -0.19
C ALA A 31 -1.31 -1.94 -0.07
N GLU A 32 -0.67 -2.78 0.75
CA GLU A 32 -1.11 -4.16 1.01
C GLU A 32 -2.50 -4.19 1.64
N GLY A 33 -2.73 -3.42 2.69
CA GLY A 33 -4.03 -3.36 3.35
C GLY A 33 -5.15 -2.82 2.45
N LYS A 34 -4.84 -2.01 1.44
CA LYS A 34 -5.83 -1.54 0.45
C LYS A 34 -6.13 -2.61 -0.59
N ALA A 35 -5.10 -3.29 -1.10
CA ALA A 35 -5.26 -4.35 -2.09
C ALA A 35 -6.03 -5.55 -1.53
N GLU A 36 -5.73 -5.99 -0.31
CA GLU A 36 -6.48 -7.08 0.34
C GLU A 36 -7.95 -6.71 0.57
N ARG A 37 -8.22 -5.46 0.98
CA ARG A 37 -9.59 -4.99 1.18
C ARG A 37 -10.37 -4.97 -0.13
N ASP A 38 -9.75 -4.45 -1.18
CA ASP A 38 -10.36 -4.35 -2.50
C ASP A 38 -10.66 -5.76 -3.06
N GLN A 39 -9.77 -6.74 -2.84
CA GLN A 39 -10.01 -8.13 -3.21
C GLN A 39 -11.19 -8.77 -2.46
N VAL A 40 -11.22 -8.66 -1.13
CA VAL A 40 -12.30 -9.24 -0.31
C VAL A 40 -13.65 -8.61 -0.67
N ILE A 41 -13.69 -7.30 -0.93
CA ILE A 41 -14.91 -6.59 -1.35
C ILE A 41 -15.38 -7.10 -2.72
N VAL A 42 -14.48 -7.19 -3.71
CA VAL A 42 -14.81 -7.70 -5.05
C VAL A 42 -15.37 -9.13 -4.98
N GLN A 43 -14.72 -10.02 -4.24
CA GLN A 43 -15.17 -11.40 -4.09
C GLN A 43 -16.51 -11.50 -3.36
N SER A 44 -16.71 -10.73 -2.29
CA SER A 44 -17.97 -10.72 -1.54
C SER A 44 -19.13 -10.20 -2.39
N MET A 45 -18.91 -9.10 -3.14
CA MET A 45 -19.93 -8.56 -4.04
C MET A 45 -20.26 -9.52 -5.18
N HIS A 46 -19.26 -10.19 -5.76
CA HIS A 46 -19.53 -11.19 -6.79
C HIS A 46 -20.32 -12.39 -6.23
N ALA A 47 -19.99 -12.83 -5.00
CA ALA A 47 -20.74 -13.89 -4.32
C ALA A 47 -22.19 -13.50 -3.99
N GLU A 48 -22.45 -12.21 -3.71
CA GLU A 48 -23.79 -11.65 -3.53
C GLU A 48 -24.58 -11.47 -4.85
N GLY A 49 -23.93 -11.73 -6.00
CA GLY A 49 -24.57 -11.69 -7.33
C GLY A 49 -24.50 -10.33 -8.02
N PHE A 50 -23.63 -9.41 -7.56
CA PHE A 50 -23.36 -8.17 -8.30
C PHE A 50 -22.59 -8.46 -9.59
N ASP A 51 -22.93 -7.75 -10.66
CA ASP A 51 -22.21 -7.82 -11.92
C ASP A 51 -20.85 -7.09 -11.85
N ILE A 52 -19.92 -7.50 -12.72
CA ILE A 52 -18.56 -6.97 -12.77
C ILE A 52 -18.56 -5.45 -12.98
N ALA A 53 -19.48 -4.93 -13.80
CA ALA A 53 -19.62 -3.49 -14.05
C ALA A 53 -20.02 -2.71 -12.78
N THR A 54 -20.96 -3.24 -11.97
CA THR A 54 -21.33 -2.62 -10.69
C THR A 54 -20.19 -2.67 -9.68
N ILE A 55 -19.50 -3.80 -9.60
CA ILE A 55 -18.34 -3.97 -8.71
C ILE A 55 -17.24 -2.99 -9.08
N ALA A 56 -16.90 -2.87 -10.37
CA ALA A 56 -15.92 -1.92 -10.89
C ALA A 56 -16.29 -0.48 -10.54
N ARG A 57 -17.57 -0.10 -10.72
CA ARG A 57 -18.07 1.24 -10.37
C ARG A 57 -17.97 1.54 -8.87
N ILE A 58 -18.28 0.58 -7.99
CA ILE A 58 -18.28 0.80 -6.54
C ILE A 58 -16.85 0.82 -5.98
N THR A 59 -16.02 -0.12 -6.41
CA THR A 59 -14.62 -0.24 -5.96
C THR A 59 -13.68 0.76 -6.66
N LYS A 60 -14.18 1.45 -7.70
CA LYS A 60 -13.41 2.33 -8.59
C LYS A 60 -12.24 1.62 -9.27
N LEU A 61 -12.36 0.32 -9.44
CA LEU A 61 -11.44 -0.51 -10.22
C LEU A 61 -11.96 -0.58 -11.67
N SER A 62 -11.06 -0.90 -12.60
CA SER A 62 -11.47 -1.27 -13.95
C SER A 62 -12.10 -2.66 -13.96
N GLU A 63 -12.98 -2.93 -14.92
CA GLU A 63 -13.56 -4.27 -15.10
C GLU A 63 -12.48 -5.34 -15.29
N ALA A 64 -11.36 -4.99 -15.94
CA ALA A 64 -10.21 -5.88 -16.10
C ALA A 64 -9.54 -6.23 -14.76
N GLU A 65 -9.42 -5.27 -13.86
CA GLU A 65 -8.89 -5.51 -12.50
C GLU A 65 -9.84 -6.36 -11.67
N VAL A 66 -11.15 -6.09 -11.76
CA VAL A 66 -12.18 -6.90 -11.10
C VAL A 66 -12.16 -8.33 -11.63
N GLN A 67 -12.08 -8.51 -12.95
CA GLN A 67 -11.97 -9.82 -13.59
C GLN A 67 -10.74 -10.57 -13.10
N LYS A 68 -9.58 -9.90 -13.01
CA LYS A 68 -8.33 -10.50 -12.54
C LYS A 68 -8.37 -10.91 -11.06
N ILE A 69 -9.23 -10.29 -10.25
CA ILE A 69 -9.45 -10.65 -8.84
C ILE A 69 -10.40 -11.86 -8.72
N LEU A 70 -11.30 -12.04 -9.69
CA LEU A 70 -12.31 -13.11 -9.73
C LEU A 70 -11.87 -14.35 -10.52
N GLU A 71 -10.76 -14.28 -11.24
CA GLU A 71 -10.09 -15.39 -11.94
C GLU A 71 -9.38 -16.31 -10.94
#